data_AF-A0A6P4ABE2-F1
#
_entry.id   AF-A0A6P4ABE2-F1
#
_cell.length_a   1.000
_cell.length_b   1.000
_cell.length_c   1.000
_cell.angle_alpha   90.00
_cell.angle_beta   90.00
_cell.angle_gamma   90.00
#
_symmetry.space_group_name_H-M   'P 1'
#
loop_
_entity.id
_entity.type
_entity.pdbx_description
1 polymer ?
#
loop_
_entity_poly.entity_id
_entity_poly.type
_entity_poly.pdbx_seq_one_letter_code
_entity_poly.pdbx_strand_id
1 'polypeptide(L)'
;MVYITSWDEFLERSVQLFRADPESTRYVMKYRHSEGKLVLKVTDNRECLKFKTDQAQDAKKMEKLNNIFFTLMARGPDADTSEVTGKEQMETQTTKKGRGRKQ
;
A
#
# COMPACT_ATOMS: atom_id res chain seq x y z
N MET A 1 -17.83 -1.49 -8.82
CA MET A 1 -16.71 -1.61 -7.86
C MET A 1 -15.91 -2.85 -8.22
N VAL A 2 -14.68 -2.67 -8.70
CA VAL A 2 -13.82 -3.77 -9.19
C VAL A 2 -12.72 -4.01 -8.16
N TYR A 3 -12.37 -5.28 -7.94
CA TYR A 3 -11.20 -5.66 -7.15
C TYR A 3 -10.01 -5.80 -8.08
N ILE A 4 -8.95 -5.05 -7.79
CA ILE A 4 -7.65 -5.19 -8.44
C ILE A 4 -6.86 -6.23 -7.66
N THR A 5 -6.34 -7.24 -8.36
CA THR A 5 -5.58 -8.35 -7.76
C THR A 5 -4.09 -8.04 -7.66
N SER A 6 -3.55 -7.28 -8.62
CA SER A 6 -2.17 -6.81 -8.58
C SER A 6 -2.00 -5.65 -7.60
N TRP A 7 -1.08 -5.78 -6.66
CA TRP A 7 -0.75 -4.70 -5.74
C TRP A 7 -0.22 -3.47 -6.48
N ASP A 8 0.67 -3.68 -7.46
CA ASP A 8 1.36 -2.60 -8.16
C ASP A 8 0.37 -1.79 -9.01
N GLU A 9 -0.56 -2.46 -9.69
CA GLU A 9 -1.65 -1.81 -10.42
C GLU A 9 -2.58 -1.03 -9.47
N PHE A 10 -2.93 -1.62 -8.32
CA PHE A 10 -3.77 -0.93 -7.34
C PHE A 10 -3.11 0.33 -6.81
N LEU A 11 -1.81 0.26 -6.49
CA LEU A 11 -1.03 1.38 -6.00
C LEU A 11 -0.94 2.49 -7.04
N GLU A 12 -0.53 2.17 -8.26
CA GLU A 12 -0.36 3.12 -9.36
C GLU A 12 -1.67 3.87 -9.64
N ARG A 13 -2.77 3.14 -9.83
CA ARG A 13 -4.07 3.74 -10.12
C ARG A 13 -4.62 4.54 -8.94
N SER A 14 -4.34 4.13 -7.71
CA SER A 14 -4.74 4.88 -6.51
C SER A 14 -4.05 6.24 -6.43
N VAL A 15 -2.73 6.29 -6.70
CA VAL A 15 -1.98 7.55 -6.74
C VAL A 15 -2.44 8.43 -7.90
N GLN A 16 -2.65 7.84 -9.07
CA GLN A 16 -3.16 8.58 -10.24
C GLN A 16 -4.54 9.19 -9.97
N LEU A 17 -5.45 8.43 -9.35
CA LEU A 17 -6.79 8.91 -9.00
C LEU A 17 -6.72 10.09 -8.02
N PHE A 18 -5.89 10.00 -6.99
CA PHE A 18 -5.69 11.11 -6.05
C PHE A 18 -5.09 12.34 -6.73
N ARG A 19 -4.10 12.17 -7.61
CA ARG A 19 -3.49 13.29 -8.34
C ARG A 19 -4.47 13.99 -9.28
N ALA A 20 -5.43 13.26 -9.84
CA ALA A 20 -6.44 13.83 -10.73
C ALA A 20 -7.48 14.68 -9.99
N ASP A 21 -7.93 14.24 -8.81
CA ASP A 21 -8.91 14.97 -7.98
C ASP A 21 -8.66 14.74 -6.48
N PRO A 22 -7.74 15.51 -5.86
CA PRO A 22 -7.35 15.31 -4.46
C PRO A 22 -8.48 15.55 -3.47
N GLU A 23 -9.36 16.50 -3.75
CA GLU A 23 -10.41 16.97 -2.84
C GLU A 23 -11.56 15.96 -2.71
N SER A 24 -11.92 15.28 -3.82
CA SER A 24 -12.98 14.27 -3.80
C SER A 24 -12.47 12.86 -3.50
N THR A 25 -11.17 12.62 -3.68
CA THR A 25 -10.55 11.30 -3.47
C THR A 25 -10.44 10.97 -1.99
N ARG A 26 -11.00 9.83 -1.60
CA ARG A 26 -10.88 9.27 -0.25
C ARG A 26 -10.30 7.87 -0.25
N TYR A 27 -9.37 7.65 0.66
CA TYR A 27 -8.78 6.36 0.96
C TYR A 27 -9.40 5.79 2.25
N VAL A 28 -9.84 4.53 2.21
CA VAL A 28 -10.47 3.83 3.33
C VAL A 28 -9.85 2.46 3.50
N MET A 29 -9.53 2.12 4.74
CA MET A 29 -9.09 0.79 5.17
C MET A 29 -10.15 0.12 6.03
N LYS A 30 -10.36 -1.18 5.81
CA LYS A 30 -11.17 -2.02 6.68
C LYS A 30 -10.46 -3.33 6.95
N TYR A 31 -10.11 -3.57 8.22
CA TYR A 31 -9.63 -4.86 8.69
C TYR A 31 -10.73 -5.58 9.47
N ARG A 32 -10.84 -6.90 9.28
CA ARG A 32 -11.75 -7.77 10.03
C ARG A 32 -10.96 -8.92 10.63
N HIS A 33 -10.66 -8.81 11.93
CA HIS A 33 -9.83 -9.78 12.63
C HIS A 33 -10.39 -11.20 12.62
N SER A 34 -11.71 -11.36 12.84
CA SER A 34 -12.38 -12.67 12.85
C SER A 34 -12.26 -13.44 11.54
N GLU A 35 -11.95 -12.76 10.43
CA GLU A 35 -11.75 -13.37 9.11
C GLU A 35 -10.30 -13.27 8.61
N GLY A 36 -9.41 -12.58 9.32
CA GLY A 36 -8.05 -12.30 8.87
C GLY A 36 -7.96 -11.46 7.59
N LYS A 37 -9.03 -10.74 7.21
CA LYS A 37 -9.12 -10.03 5.92
C LYS A 37 -8.89 -8.53 6.05
N LEU A 38 -8.13 -7.99 5.12
CA LEU A 38 -7.91 -6.57 4.90
C LEU A 38 -8.51 -6.14 3.56
N VAL A 39 -9.22 -5.01 3.57
CA VAL A 39 -9.73 -4.36 2.35
C VAL A 39 -9.26 -2.91 2.34
N LEU A 40 -8.61 -2.51 1.25
CA LEU A 40 -8.24 -1.13 0.94
C LEU A 40 -9.16 -0.63 -0.18
N LYS A 41 -9.58 0.63 -0.10
CA LYS A 41 -10.45 1.26 -1.09
C LYS A 41 -10.02 2.70 -1.33
N VAL A 42 -9.89 3.09 -2.60
CA VAL A 42 -9.69 4.49 -3.02
C VAL A 42 -10.80 4.87 -4.00
N THR A 43 -11.40 6.04 -3.85
CA THR A 43 -12.51 6.48 -4.69
C THR A 43 -12.71 8.00 -4.66
N ASP A 44 -13.05 8.58 -5.80
CA ASP A 44 -13.42 9.99 -6.05
C ASP A 44 -14.96 10.18 -6.18
N ASN A 45 -15.74 9.16 -5.79
CA ASN A 45 -17.19 9.00 -6.05
C ASN A 45 -17.60 8.61 -7.48
N ARG A 46 -16.68 8.58 -8.44
CA ARG A 46 -16.95 8.16 -9.83
C ARG A 46 -16.33 6.80 -10.10
N GLU A 47 -15.04 6.68 -9.83
CA GLU A 47 -14.27 5.45 -9.86
C GLU A 47 -14.08 4.90 -8.45
N CYS A 48 -14.02 3.57 -8.32
CA CYS A 48 -13.75 2.92 -7.05
C CYS A 48 -12.84 1.72 -7.23
N LEU A 49 -11.62 1.89 -6.75
CA LEU A 49 -10.55 0.91 -6.75
C LEU A 49 -10.57 0.18 -5.41
N LYS A 50 -10.48 -1.15 -5.44
CA LYS A 50 -10.39 -1.97 -4.22
C LYS A 50 -9.27 -2.99 -4.32
N PHE A 51 -8.55 -3.17 -3.22
CA PHE A 51 -7.63 -4.28 -3.01
C PHE A 51 -8.08 -5.07 -1.79
N LYS A 52 -8.10 -6.39 -1.89
CA LYS A 52 -8.48 -7.30 -0.80
C LYS A 52 -7.43 -8.37 -0.67
N THR A 53 -7.02 -8.63 0.57
CA THR A 53 -6.04 -9.65 0.89
C THR A 53 -6.35 -10.29 2.23
N ASP A 54 -5.97 -11.55 2.37
CA ASP A 54 -5.88 -12.31 3.63
C ASP A 54 -4.42 -12.66 3.97
N GLN A 55 -3.46 -12.17 3.17
CA GLN A 55 -2.04 -12.45 3.33
C GLN A 55 -1.40 -11.47 4.32
N ALA A 56 -0.87 -11.97 5.43
CA ALA A 56 -0.25 -11.15 6.47
C ALA A 56 0.94 -10.30 5.95
N GLN A 57 1.68 -10.81 4.94
CA GLN A 57 2.79 -10.08 4.31
C GLN A 57 2.36 -8.78 3.62
N ASP A 58 1.09 -8.66 3.23
CA ASP A 58 0.56 -7.46 2.59
C ASP A 58 0.28 -6.33 3.60
N ALA A 59 0.46 -6.57 4.91
CA ALA A 59 0.40 -5.51 5.92
C ALA A 59 1.44 -4.41 5.66
N LYS A 60 2.66 -4.78 5.21
CA LYS A 60 3.72 -3.84 4.84
C LYS A 60 3.33 -2.98 3.63
N LYS A 61 2.66 -3.58 2.64
CA LYS A 61 2.14 -2.87 1.46
C LYS A 61 1.11 -1.83 1.87
N MET A 62 0.20 -2.19 2.78
CA MET A 62 -0.78 -1.27 3.34
C MET A 62 -0.10 -0.09 4.07
N GLU A 63 0.90 -0.36 4.90
CA GLU A 63 1.63 0.70 5.61
C GLU A 63 2.28 1.69 4.64
N LYS A 64 2.92 1.19 3.57
CA LYS A 64 3.47 2.03 2.50
C LYS A 64 2.42 2.91 1.86
N LEU A 65 1.25 2.37 1.53
CA LEU A 65 0.17 3.14 0.93
C LEU A 65 -0.31 4.26 1.85
N ASN A 66 -0.41 4.00 3.16
CA ASN A 66 -0.77 5.04 4.13
C ASN A 66 0.25 6.19 4.11
N ASN A 67 1.55 5.87 4.13
CA ASN A 67 2.61 6.87 4.12
C ASN A 67 2.63 7.70 2.82
N ILE A 68 2.35 7.05 1.68
CA ILE A 68 2.19 7.73 0.38
C ILE A 68 1.02 8.71 0.45
N PHE A 69 -0.16 8.26 0.89
CA PHE A 69 -1.34 9.14 0.97
C PHE A 69 -1.17 10.26 2.00
N PHE A 70 -0.50 10.03 3.13
CA PHE A 70 -0.18 11.11 4.08
C PHE A 70 0.73 12.17 3.44
N THR A 71 1.72 11.74 2.66
CA THR A 71 2.63 12.65 1.96
C THR A 71 1.88 13.47 0.92
N LEU A 72 1.07 12.83 0.09
CA LEU A 72 0.26 13.48 -0.95
C LEU A 72 -0.78 14.43 -0.36
N MET A 73 -1.46 14.05 0.73
CA MET A 73 -2.46 14.90 1.38
C MET A 73 -1.81 16.09 2.11
N ALA A 74 -0.62 15.93 2.69
CA ALA A 74 0.05 17.00 3.42
C ALA A 74 0.81 17.98 2.52
N ARG A 75 1.40 17.49 1.42
CA ARG A 75 2.27 18.27 0.53
C ARG A 75 1.64 18.61 -0.82
N GLY A 76 0.48 18.03 -1.14
CA GLY A 76 -0.24 18.22 -2.39
C GLY A 76 0.01 17.10 -3.42
N PRO A 77 -0.75 17.11 -4.54
CA PRO A 77 -0.73 16.04 -5.56
C PRO A 77 0.62 15.88 -6.27
N ASP A 78 1.39 16.96 -6.39
CA ASP A 78 2.69 16.97 -7.07
C ASP A 78 3.84 16.48 -6.18
N ALA A 79 3.56 16.09 -4.94
CA ALA A 79 4.59 15.59 -4.04
C ALA A 79 5.27 14.32 -4.59
N ASP A 80 6.59 14.26 -4.44
CA ASP A 80 7.35 13.07 -4.77
C ASP A 80 7.14 11.97 -3.70
N THR A 81 6.64 10.82 -4.15
CA THR A 81 6.36 9.66 -3.31
C THR A 81 7.50 8.63 -3.36
N SER A 82 8.56 8.90 -4.12
CA SER A 82 9.71 7.99 -4.32
C SER A 82 10.45 7.67 -3.01
N GLU A 83 10.55 8.65 -2.09
CA GLU A 83 11.20 8.52 -0.77
C GLU A 83 10.53 7.46 0.12
N VAL A 84 9.21 7.29 -0.03
CA VAL A 84 8.42 6.32 0.75
C VAL A 84 8.53 4.91 0.16
N THR A 85 8.70 4.79 -1.16
CA THR A 85 8.89 3.51 -1.86
C THR A 85 10.32 2.96 -1.77
N GLY A 86 11.33 3.82 -1.60
CA GLY A 86 12.75 3.47 -1.74
C GLY A 86 13.42 2.77 -0.55
N LYS A 87 12.81 2.74 0.64
CA LYS A 87 13.50 2.27 1.86
C LYS A 87 13.61 0.75 2.07
N GLU A 88 13.02 -0.09 1.22
CA GLU A 88 13.01 -1.56 1.46
C GLU A 88 13.90 -2.42 0.54
N GLN A 89 14.60 -1.87 -0.45
CA GLN A 89 15.50 -2.70 -1.29
C GLN A 89 16.78 -3.15 -0.57
N MET A 90 17.06 -2.67 0.66
CA MET A 90 18.35 -2.89 1.32
C MET A 90 18.32 -3.87 2.51
N GLU A 91 17.16 -4.31 3.01
CA GLU A 91 17.10 -5.16 4.23
C GLU A 91 17.02 -6.68 3.98
N THR A 92 16.75 -7.15 2.76
CA THR A 92 16.47 -8.58 2.54
C THR A 92 17.72 -9.47 2.33
N GLN A 93 18.95 -8.95 2.44
CA GLN A 93 20.15 -9.70 2.02
C GLN A 93 21.08 -10.26 3.13
N THR A 94 20.80 -10.11 4.42
CA THR A 94 21.77 -10.49 5.49
C THR A 94 21.42 -11.67 6.40
N THR A 95 20.46 -12.55 6.08
CA THR A 95 20.20 -13.74 6.92
C THR A 95 20.29 -15.07 6.18
N LYS A 96 21.48 -15.44 5.68
CA LYS A 96 21.89 -16.86 5.54
C LYS A 96 23.41 -17.04 5.70
N LYS A 97 23.89 -17.29 6.92
CA LYS A 97 25.06 -18.17 7.11
C LYS A 97 24.85 -19.07 8.33
N GLY A 98 24.95 -20.36 8.06
CA GLY A 98 24.36 -21.45 8.84
C GLY A 98 24.98 -21.69 10.21
N ARG A 99 24.13 -22.25 11.07
CA ARG A 99 24.46 -22.98 12.30
C ARG A 99 25.43 -24.12 12.00
N GLY A 100 26.52 -24.18 12.77
CA GLY A 100 27.35 -25.38 12.93
C GLY A 100 27.88 -25.42 14.35
N ARG A 101 27.18 -26.12 15.25
CA ARG A 101 27.62 -26.38 16.63
C ARG A 101 28.26 -27.76 16.65
N LYS A 102 29.59 -27.81 16.75
CA LYS A 102 30.35 -29.01 17.16
C LYS A 102 30.60 -28.88 18.67
N GLN A 103 30.10 -29.84 19.44
CA GLN A 103 30.72 -30.37 20.65
C GLN A 103 30.43 -31.86 20.67
#